data_AF-A0AAX2IJ47-F1
#
_entry.id   AF-A0AAX2IJ47-F1
#
_cell.length_a   1.000
_cell.length_b   1.000
_cell.length_c   1.000
_cell.angle_alpha   90.00
_cell.angle_beta   90.00
_cell.angle_gamma   90.00
#
_symmetry.space_group_name_H-M   'P 1'
#
loop_
_entity.id
_entity.type
_entity.pdbx_description
1 polymer ?
#
loop_
_entity_poly.entity_id
_entity_poly.type
_entity_poly.pdbx_seq_one_letter_code
_entity_poly.pdbx_strand_id
1 'polypeptide(L)'
;MENKRNVAVSLFIYVLCTIILSCWYIILHRYEELVNIKSIIKVVINIGLIGAIVPAIIFSLIYYLLKKVSNKLLLTLLIFILFILLIFSVYWITVNMVFYHIGDAKSFIQSLSEIF
;
A
#
# COMPACT_ATOMS: atom_id res chain seq x y z
N MET A 1 19.86 -18.77 5.99
CA MET A 1 19.56 -18.26 4.63
C MET A 1 18.08 -17.95 4.43
N GLU A 2 17.18 -18.73 5.03
CA GLU A 2 15.73 -18.58 4.88
C GLU A 2 15.17 -17.22 5.34
N ASN A 3 15.62 -16.68 6.48
CA ASN A 3 15.20 -15.34 6.94
C ASN A 3 15.63 -14.22 5.98
N LYS A 4 16.85 -14.27 5.44
CA LYS A 4 17.33 -13.25 4.48
C LYS A 4 16.47 -13.24 3.20
N ARG A 5 16.03 -14.42 2.74
CA ARG A 5 15.12 -14.55 1.59
C ARG A 5 13.74 -13.95 1.89
N ASN A 6 13.17 -14.23 3.06
CA ASN A 6 11.86 -13.69 3.44
C ASN A 6 11.90 -12.14 3.51
N VAL A 7 12.96 -11.57 4.09
CA VAL A 7 13.15 -10.11 4.15
C VAL A 7 13.24 -9.51 2.75
N ALA A 8 14.01 -10.12 1.85
CA ALA A 8 14.12 -9.65 0.46
C ALA A 8 12.77 -9.68 -0.28
N VAL A 9 11.97 -10.73 -0.09
CA VAL A 9 10.63 -10.84 -0.68
C VAL A 9 9.68 -9.77 -0.12
N SER A 10 9.68 -9.54 1.20
CA SER A 10 8.87 -8.49 1.81
C SER A 10 9.27 -7.08 1.36
N LEU A 11 10.57 -6.81 1.22
CA LEU A 11 11.06 -5.55 0.65
C LEU A 11 10.60 -5.38 -0.80
N PHE A 12 10.67 -6.44 -1.61
CA PHE A 12 10.20 -6.41 -2.98
C PHE A 12 8.69 -6.15 -3.09
N ILE A 13 7.88 -6.81 -2.25
CA ILE A 13 6.44 -6.57 -2.14
C ILE A 13 6.18 -5.10 -1.79
N TYR A 14 6.91 -4.56 -0.82
CA TYR A 14 6.77 -3.16 -0.41
C TYR A 14 7.09 -2.17 -1.53
N VAL A 15 8.19 -2.41 -2.28
CA VAL A 15 8.55 -1.59 -3.44
C VAL A 15 7.45 -1.64 -4.51
N LEU A 16 6.91 -2.83 -4.80
CA LEU A 16 5.80 -2.97 -5.76
C LEU A 16 4.55 -2.21 -5.30
N CYS A 17 4.14 -2.36 -4.03
CA CYS A 17 3.01 -1.61 -3.49
C CYS A 17 3.22 -0.09 -3.57
N THR A 18 4.44 0.38 -3.29
CA THR A 18 4.81 1.80 -3.38
C THR A 18 4.62 2.31 -4.81
N ILE A 19 5.11 1.56 -5.81
CA ILE A 19 4.98 1.92 -7.23
C ILE A 19 3.50 1.93 -7.64
N ILE A 20 2.75 0.88 -7.30
CA ILE A 20 1.32 0.75 -7.67
C ILE A 20 0.51 1.92 -7.10
N LEU A 21 0.67 2.25 -5.81
CA LEU A 21 -0.08 3.33 -5.18
C LEU A 21 0.32 4.71 -5.70
N SER A 22 1.62 4.92 -5.98
CA SER A 22 2.08 6.18 -6.58
C SER A 22 1.47 6.37 -7.97
N CYS A 23 1.49 5.33 -8.80
CA CYS A 23 0.86 5.36 -10.12
C CYS A 23 -0.66 5.55 -10.01
N TRP A 24 -1.31 4.89 -9.05
CA TRP A 24 -2.75 5.03 -8.81
C TRP A 24 -3.14 6.48 -8.50
N TYR A 25 -2.39 7.15 -7.61
CA TYR A 25 -2.63 8.55 -7.29
C TYR A 25 -2.49 9.49 -8.50
N ILE A 26 -1.43 9.28 -9.30
CA ILE A 26 -1.17 10.08 -10.52
C ILE A 26 -2.31 9.92 -11.54
N ILE A 27 -2.83 8.71 -11.69
CA ILE A 27 -3.98 8.43 -12.57
C ILE A 27 -5.23 9.13 -12.03
N LEU A 28 -5.44 9.08 -10.71
CA LEU A 28 -6.59 9.66 -10.03
C LEU A 28 -6.66 11.19 -10.17
N HIS A 29 -5.51 11.89 -10.09
CA HIS A 29 -5.41 13.35 -10.20
C HIS A 29 -5.06 13.84 -11.61
N ARG A 30 -5.42 13.04 -12.64
CA ARG A 30 -5.36 13.40 -14.07
C ARG A 30 -4.06 14.05 -14.53
N TYR A 31 -2.88 13.42 -14.39
CA TYR A 31 -1.63 13.87 -15.05
C TYR A 31 -1.17 15.33 -14.82
N GLU A 32 -1.95 16.21 -14.16
CA GLU A 32 -1.61 17.62 -13.91
C GLU A 32 -0.36 17.70 -13.04
N GLU A 33 -0.16 16.70 -12.17
CA GLU A 33 1.04 16.56 -11.35
C GLU A 33 2.26 15.99 -12.08
N LEU A 34 2.11 15.35 -13.25
CA LEU A 34 3.24 14.83 -14.02
C LEU A 34 4.07 15.92 -14.70
N VAL A 35 3.56 17.16 -14.75
CA VAL A 35 4.25 18.31 -15.34
C VAL A 35 5.47 18.73 -14.49
N ASN A 36 5.56 18.30 -13.22
CA ASN A 36 6.65 18.72 -12.32
C ASN A 36 7.28 17.54 -11.56
N ILE A 37 8.57 17.29 -11.79
CA ILE A 37 9.38 16.25 -11.10
C ILE A 37 9.30 16.39 -9.57
N LYS A 38 9.19 17.61 -9.04
CA LYS A 38 9.03 17.86 -7.60
C LYS A 38 7.69 17.32 -7.06
N SER A 39 6.64 17.28 -7.87
CA SER A 39 5.35 16.67 -7.51
C SER A 39 5.47 15.16 -7.42
N ILE A 40 6.12 14.53 -8.41
CA ILE A 40 6.30 13.07 -8.46
C ILE A 40 7.04 12.56 -7.21
N ILE A 41 8.12 13.24 -6.79
CA ILE A 41 8.85 12.85 -5.57
C ILE A 41 7.96 12.94 -4.32
N LYS A 42 7.13 13.99 -4.23
CA LYS A 42 6.19 14.13 -3.11
C LYS A 42 5.11 13.05 -3.13
N VAL A 43 4.58 12.68 -4.30
CA VAL A 43 3.63 11.54 -4.44
C VAL A 43 4.27 10.26 -3.90
N VAL A 44 5.48 9.94 -4.36
CA VAL A 44 6.17 8.71 -3.96
C VAL A 44 6.43 8.69 -2.45
N ILE A 45 6.88 9.80 -1.87
CA ILE A 45 7.19 9.85 -0.42
C ILE A 45 5.91 9.81 0.42
N ASN A 46 4.95 10.70 0.14
CA ASN A 46 3.80 10.87 1.02
C ASN A 46 2.72 9.82 0.80
N ILE A 47 2.54 9.34 -0.43
CA ILE A 47 1.42 8.49 -0.79
C ILE A 47 1.92 7.08 -1.06
N GLY A 48 2.96 6.96 -1.88
CA GLY A 48 3.61 5.70 -2.21
C GLY A 48 4.12 4.99 -0.95
N LEU A 49 5.11 5.55 -0.26
CA LEU A 49 5.75 4.90 0.87
C LEU A 49 4.76 4.69 2.03
N ILE A 50 4.09 5.76 2.46
CA ILE A 50 3.22 5.71 3.64
C ILE A 50 1.98 4.84 3.38
N GLY A 51 1.33 5.03 2.23
CA GLY A 51 0.15 4.24 1.85
C GLY A 51 0.48 2.77 1.60
N ALA A 52 1.69 2.45 1.14
CA ALA A 52 2.06 1.06 0.82
C ALA A 52 2.32 0.19 2.05
N ILE A 53 2.51 0.76 3.24
CA ILE A 53 2.84 0.00 4.45
C ILE A 53 1.78 -1.06 4.74
N VAL A 54 0.50 -0.67 4.78
CA VAL A 54 -0.59 -1.59 5.15
C VAL A 54 -0.78 -2.70 4.11
N PRO A 55 -0.92 -2.42 2.80
CA PRO A 55 -1.01 -3.46 1.78
C PRO A 55 0.22 -4.39 1.76
N ALA A 56 1.43 -3.83 1.92
CA ALA A 56 2.65 -4.63 1.90
C ALA A 56 2.76 -5.59 3.10
N ILE A 57 2.30 -5.17 4.28
CA ILE A 57 2.19 -6.06 5.46
C ILE A 57 1.21 -7.19 5.17
N ILE A 58 0.04 -6.89 4.61
CA ILE A 58 -0.98 -7.90 4.28
C ILE A 58 -0.44 -8.91 3.27
N PHE A 59 0.17 -8.47 2.17
CA PHE A 59 0.78 -9.37 1.18
C PHE A 59 1.93 -10.20 1.76
N SER A 60 2.76 -9.59 2.62
CA SER A 60 3.83 -10.32 3.32
C SER A 60 3.27 -11.39 4.26
N LEU A 61 2.17 -11.11 4.95
CA LEU A 61 1.46 -12.10 5.78
C LEU A 61 0.88 -13.23 4.94
N ILE A 62 0.25 -12.93 3.80
CA ILE A 62 -0.23 -13.94 2.85
C ILE A 62 0.92 -14.84 2.41
N TYR A 63 2.05 -14.26 1.99
CA TYR A 63 3.25 -15.01 1.61
C TYR A 63 3.75 -15.92 2.74
N TYR A 64 3.80 -15.40 3.97
CA TYR A 64 4.22 -16.16 5.13
C TYR A 64 3.28 -17.34 5.46
N LEU A 65 1.96 -17.10 5.42
CA LEU A 65 0.95 -18.12 5.70
C LEU A 65 0.99 -19.26 4.67
N LEU A 66 1.14 -18.93 3.38
CA LEU A 66 1.29 -19.91 2.30
C LEU A 66 2.47 -20.87 2.55
N LYS A 67 3.53 -20.39 3.19
CA LYS A 67 4.72 -21.17 3.47
C LYS A 67 4.63 -21.99 4.75
N LYS A 68 3.94 -21.47 5.77
CA LYS A 68 3.94 -22.04 7.13
C LYS A 68 2.74 -22.94 7.43
N VAL A 69 1.58 -22.65 6.87
CA VAL A 69 0.33 -23.36 7.22
C VAL A 69 0.11 -24.51 6.22
N SER A 70 0.22 -25.75 6.71
CA SER A 70 -0.02 -26.95 5.91
C SER A 70 -1.51 -27.29 5.75
N ASN A 71 -2.34 -26.92 6.72
CA ASN A 71 -3.78 -27.17 6.69
C ASN A 71 -4.45 -26.26 5.65
N LYS A 72 -4.87 -26.85 4.53
CA LYS A 72 -5.47 -26.13 3.39
C LYS A 72 -6.75 -25.38 3.76
N LEU A 73 -7.60 -25.95 4.61
CA LEU A 73 -8.87 -25.30 4.98
C LEU A 73 -8.62 -24.06 5.83
N LEU A 74 -7.75 -24.18 6.85
CA LEU A 74 -7.34 -23.06 7.69
C LEU A 74 -6.63 -21.98 6.86
N LEU A 75 -5.73 -22.38 5.95
CA LEU A 75 -5.02 -21.48 5.07
C LEU A 75 -5.98 -20.66 4.20
N THR A 76 -6.95 -21.31 3.56
CA THR A 76 -7.96 -20.63 2.73
C THR A 76 -8.75 -19.61 3.56
N LEU A 77 -9.18 -19.98 4.76
CA LEU A 77 -9.93 -19.08 5.65
C LEU A 77 -9.10 -17.85 6.06
N LEU A 78 -7.82 -18.05 6.42
CA LEU A 78 -6.93 -16.94 6.78
C LEU A 78 -6.64 -16.01 5.60
N ILE A 79 -6.39 -16.57 4.41
CA ILE A 79 -6.18 -15.77 3.20
C ILE A 79 -7.45 -14.98 2.86
N PHE A 80 -8.63 -15.58 2.99
CA PHE A 80 -9.90 -14.90 2.75
C PHE A 80 -10.08 -13.68 3.66
N ILE A 81 -9.81 -13.81 4.96
CA ILE A 81 -9.85 -12.70 5.92
C ILE A 81 -8.85 -11.60 5.53
N LEU A 82 -7.61 -11.97 5.21
CA LEU A 82 -6.59 -11.01 4.78
C LEU A 82 -6.98 -10.29 3.48
N PHE A 83 -7.69 -10.98 2.57
CA PHE A 83 -8.17 -10.37 1.34
C PHE A 83 -9.27 -9.34 1.59
N ILE A 84 -10.20 -9.61 2.51
CA ILE A 84 -11.20 -8.62 2.94
C ILE A 84 -10.51 -7.38 3.55
N LEU A 85 -9.54 -7.59 4.43
CA LEU A 85 -8.77 -6.49 5.03
C LEU A 85 -8.00 -5.69 3.97
N LEU A 86 -7.46 -6.37 2.95
CA LEU A 86 -6.79 -5.71 1.83
C LEU A 86 -7.75 -4.81 1.06
N ILE A 87 -8.95 -5.31 0.72
CA ILE A 87 -9.97 -4.52 0.01
C ILE A 87 -10.33 -3.28 0.83
N PHE A 88 -10.61 -3.45 2.13
CA PHE A 88 -10.94 -2.33 3.01
C PHE A 88 -9.80 -1.31 3.10
N SER A 89 -8.55 -1.78 3.25
CA SER A 89 -7.37 -0.90 3.29
C SER A 89 -7.18 -0.13 1.99
N VAL A 90 -7.28 -0.80 0.83
CA VAL A 90 -7.15 -0.14 -0.49
C VAL A 90 -8.26 0.88 -0.70
N TYR A 91 -9.50 0.55 -0.32
CA TYR A 91 -10.62 1.49 -0.38
C TYR A 91 -10.35 2.72 0.48
N TRP A 92 -9.98 2.52 1.75
CA TRP A 92 -9.71 3.62 2.68
C TRP A 92 -8.55 4.51 2.21
N ILE A 93 -7.46 3.91 1.73
CA ILE A 93 -6.33 4.65 1.14
C ILE A 93 -6.79 5.42 -0.10
N THR A 94 -7.59 4.82 -0.97
CA THR A 94 -8.09 5.48 -2.20
C THR A 94 -8.97 6.68 -1.86
N VAL A 95 -9.88 6.55 -0.89
CA VAL A 95 -10.70 7.67 -0.42
C VAL A 95 -9.81 8.80 0.09
N ASN A 96 -8.79 8.49 0.90
CA ASN A 96 -7.82 9.49 1.35
C ASN A 96 -7.05 10.14 0.20
N MET A 97 -6.67 9.36 -0.81
CA MET A 97 -6.03 9.89 -2.00
C MET A 97 -6.93 10.89 -2.73
N VAL A 98 -8.22 10.59 -2.92
CA VAL A 98 -9.17 11.49 -3.60
C VAL A 98 -9.24 12.87 -2.94
N PHE A 99 -9.21 12.90 -1.61
CA PHE A 99 -9.34 14.16 -0.85
C PHE A 99 -7.99 14.85 -0.57
N TYR A 100 -6.88 14.13 -0.72
CA TYR A 100 -5.55 14.65 -0.45
C TYR A 100 -4.94 15.36 -1.67
N HIS A 101 -4.61 16.64 -1.50
CA HIS A 101 -3.90 17.43 -2.52
C HIS A 101 -2.46 17.68 -2.06
N ILE A 102 -1.48 17.38 -2.91
CA ILE A 102 -0.05 17.50 -2.58
C ILE A 102 0.43 18.95 -2.33
N GLY A 103 -0.39 19.93 -2.74
CA GLY A 103 -0.17 21.35 -2.47
C GLY A 103 -0.53 21.80 -1.05
N ASP A 104 -1.31 21.00 -0.31
CA ASP A 104 -1.82 21.40 0.99
C ASP A 104 -0.77 21.24 2.10
N ALA A 105 -0.91 22.05 3.15
CA ALA A 105 -0.04 21.99 4.33
C ALA A 105 -0.19 20.70 5.14
N LYS A 106 -1.26 19.94 4.91
CA LYS A 106 -1.54 18.68 5.60
C LYS A 106 -0.67 17.56 5.06
N SER A 107 -0.17 16.71 5.96
CA SER A 107 0.51 15.46 5.55
C SER A 107 -0.50 14.38 5.18
N PHE A 108 -0.10 13.42 4.35
CA PHE A 108 -0.97 12.28 4.01
C PHE A 108 -1.33 11.44 5.24
N ILE A 109 -0.44 11.33 6.23
CA ILE A 109 -0.72 10.69 7.53
C ILE A 109 -1.86 11.39 8.24
N GLN A 110 -1.87 12.73 8.22
CA GLN A 110 -2.91 13.53 8.84
C GLN A 110 -4.26 13.32 8.12
N SER A 111 -4.26 13.24 6.78
CA SER A 111 -5.45 12.86 6.02
C SER A 111 -5.99 11.50 6.46
N LEU A 112 -5.10 10.48 6.57
CA LEU A 112 -5.49 9.14 7.01
C LEU A 112 -6.20 9.17 8.37
N SER A 113 -5.74 10.01 9.31
CA SER A 113 -6.36 10.11 10.64
C SER A 113 -7.66 10.91 10.69
N GLU A 114 -7.93 11.79 9.74
CA GLU A 114 -9.10 12.69 9.78
C GLU A 114 -10.39 12.06 9.23
N ILE A 115 -10.29 10.94 8.50
CA ILE A 115 -11.44 10.23 7.91
C ILE A 115 -12.05 9.20 8.91
N PHE A 116 -11.56 9.15 10.15
CA PHE A 116 -12.12 8.40 11.28
C PHE A 116 -12.59 9.34 12.39
#